data_AF-A0A935LSZ3-F1
#
_entry.id   AF-A0A935LSZ3-F1
#
_cell.length_a   1.000
_cell.length_b   1.000
_cell.length_c   1.000
_cell.angle_alpha   90.00
_cell.angle_beta   90.00
_cell.angle_gamma   90.00
#
_symmetry.space_group_name_H-M   'P 1'
#
loop_
_entity.id
_entity.type
_entity.pdbx_description
1 polymer ?
#
loop_
_entity_poly.entity_id
_entity_poly.type
_entity_poly.pdbx_seq_one_letter_code
_entity_poly.pdbx_strand_id
1 'polypeptide(L)' 'MMVDMPLKIRKDLDKFLKERNLLIKFLDEEAFKTETRITLGTKEQNKYLIESIKEFLNK' A
#
# COMPACT_ATOMS: atom_id res chain seq x y z
N MET A 1 -1.95 -9.48 4.35
CA MET A 1 -2.55 -9.71 3.02
C MET A 1 -1.51 -9.38 1.97
N MET A 2 -1.32 -10.25 0.98
CA MET A 2 -0.49 -9.98 -0.20
C MET A 2 -1.39 -9.42 -1.29
N VAL A 3 -0.98 -8.33 -1.92
CA VAL A 3 -1.76 -7.64 -2.93
C VAL A 3 -0.86 -7.28 -4.09
N ASP A 4 -1.31 -7.59 -5.31
CA ASP A 4 -0.64 -7.15 -6.52
C ASP A 4 -0.74 -5.64 -6.69
N MET A 5 0.40 -5.01 -6.92
CA MET A 5 0.52 -3.58 -7.09
C MET A 5 1.48 -3.25 -8.24
N PRO A 6 1.05 -2.44 -9.22
CA PRO A 6 1.92 -2.01 -10.31
C PRO A 6 3.16 -1.26 -9.79
N LEU A 7 4.34 -1.63 -10.30
CA LEU A 7 5.63 -1.03 -9.93
C LEU A 7 5.65 0.50 -10.13
N LYS A 8 4.93 1.01 -11.14
CA LYS A 8 4.87 2.45 -11.44
C LYS A 8 4.27 3.27 -10.30
N ILE A 9 3.26 2.74 -9.59
CA ILE A 9 2.54 3.49 -8.56
C ILE A 9 3.12 3.27 -7.16
N ARG A 10 3.99 2.26 -6.97
CA ARG A 10 4.53 1.90 -5.64
C ARG A 10 5.23 3.06 -4.95
N LYS A 11 6.13 3.76 -5.65
CA LYS A 11 6.91 4.85 -5.04
C LYS A 11 6.03 6.01 -4.58
N ASP A 12 5.10 6.42 -5.43
CA ASP A 12 4.19 7.52 -5.13
C ASP A 12 3.21 7.15 -4.03
N LEU A 13 2.70 5.91 -4.05
CA LEU A 13 1.82 5.42 -3.01
C LEU A 13 2.54 5.23 -1.67
N ASP A 14 3.77 4.69 -1.66
CA ASP A 14 4.59 4.56 -0.45
C ASP A 14 4.78 5.92 0.22
N LYS A 15 5.11 6.95 -0.57
CA LYS A 15 5.26 8.31 -0.09
C LYS A 15 3.95 8.86 0.48
N PHE A 16 2.85 8.73 -0.26
CA PHE A 16 1.53 9.20 0.15
C PHE A 16 1.05 8.53 1.44
N LEU A 17 1.28 7.22 1.58
CA LEU A 17 0.90 6.48 2.78
C LEU A 17 1.80 6.82 3.96
N LYS A 18 3.11 7.00 3.77
CA LYS A 18 4.03 7.45 4.82
C LYS A 18 3.67 8.83 5.37
N GLU A 19 3.25 9.76 4.51
CA GLU A 19 2.75 11.08 4.95
C GLU A 19 1.51 10.97 5.85
N ARG A 20 0.74 9.87 5.74
CA ARG A 20 -0.44 9.57 6.55
C ARG A 20 -0.17 8.62 7.72
N ASN A 21 1.11 8.38 8.07
CA ASN A 21 1.54 7.39 9.06
C ASN A 21 1.05 5.95 8.78
N LEU A 22 0.81 5.62 7.50
CA LEU A 22 0.47 4.27 7.05
C LEU A 22 1.72 3.59 6.50
N LEU A 23 2.19 2.56 7.20
CA LEU A 23 3.37 1.79 6.82
C LEU A 23 2.93 0.49 6.14
N ILE A 24 3.23 0.36 4.85
CA ILE A 24 3.10 -0.88 4.09
C ILE A 24 4.47 -1.37 3.66
N LYS A 25 4.65 -2.69 3.59
CA LYS A 25 5.93 -3.29 3.18
C LYS A 25 5.85 -3.72 1.73
N PHE A 26 6.66 -3.10 0.89
CA PHE A 26 6.89 -3.57 -0.47
C PHE A 26 7.98 -4.64 -0.44
N LEU A 27 7.75 -5.74 -1.17
CA LEU A 27 8.75 -6.77 -1.36
C LEU A 27 9.60 -6.39 -2.59
N ASP A 28 10.92 -6.37 -2.42
CA ASP A 28 11.91 -6.08 -3.47
C ASP A 28 12.58 -7.35 -4.02
N GLU A 29 12.19 -8.53 -3.56
CA GLU A 29 12.67 -9.80 -4.08
C GLU A 29 12.18 -10.02 -5.51
N GLU A 30 13.02 -10.58 -6.38
CA GLU A 30 12.71 -10.78 -7.80
C GLU A 30 11.42 -11.56 -8.04
N ALA A 31 11.13 -12.52 -7.17
CA ALA A 31 9.91 -13.32 -7.18
C ALA A 31 8.64 -12.52 -6.80
N PHE A 32 8.78 -11.42 -6.07
CA PHE A 32 7.68 -10.68 -5.44
C PHE A 32 7.67 -9.18 -5.80
N LYS A 33 8.31 -8.83 -6.92
CA LYS A 33 8.41 -7.45 -7.41
C LYS A 33 7.05 -6.77 -7.62
N THR A 34 5.99 -7.53 -7.86
CA THR A 34 4.63 -7.00 -8.01
C THR A 34 3.83 -7.01 -6.72
N GLU A 35 4.32 -7.62 -5.64
CA GLU A 35 3.50 -7.95 -4.49
C GLU A 35 3.78 -7.09 -3.25
N THR A 36 2.73 -6.54 -2.68
CA THR A 36 2.81 -5.67 -1.51
C THR A 36 2.25 -6.41 -0.31
N ARG A 37 3.00 -6.41 0.80
CA ARG A 37 2.56 -6.99 2.06
C ARG A 37 1.91 -5.92 2.92
N ILE A 38 0.60 -6.07 3.12
CA ILE A 38 -0.19 -5.23 4.00
C ILE A 38 -0.41 -5.98 5.32
N THR A 39 0.02 -5.37 6.42
CA THR A 39 -0.28 -5.85 7.78
C THR A 39 -1.74 -5.57 8.08
N LEU A 40 -2.50 -6.58 8.50
CA LEU A 40 -3.89 -6.39 8.93
C LEU A 40 -3.88 -5.85 10.36
N GLY A 41 -4.35 -4.62 10.52
CA GLY A 41 -4.56 -3.98 11.82
C GLY A 41 -6.02 -4.11 12.28
N THR A 42 -6.48 -3.14 13.06
CA THR A 42 -7.90 -3.03 13.43
C THR A 42 -8.79 -2.73 12.21
N LYS A 43 -10.10 -2.98 12.33
CA LYS A 43 -11.07 -2.68 11.26
C LYS A 43 -10.99 -1.23 10.79
N GLU A 44 -10.78 -0.29 11.71
CA GLU A 44 -10.67 1.14 11.43
C GLU A 44 -9.38 1.46 10.68
N GLN A 45 -8.24 0.88 11.09
CA GLN A 45 -6.96 1.03 10.40
C GLN A 45 -7.03 0.47 8.98
N ASN A 46 -7.62 -0.72 8.82
CA ASN A 46 -7.78 -1.35 7.50
C ASN A 46 -8.71 -0.52 6.60
N LYS A 47 -9.80 0.03 7.17
CA LYS A 47 -10.71 0.92 6.42
C LYS A 47 -10.00 2.21 6.00
N TYR A 48 -9.24 2.83 6.90
CA TYR A 48 -8.51 4.07 6.60
C TYR A 48 -7.45 3.86 5.51
N LEU A 49 -6.76 2.73 5.52
CA LEU A 49 -5.84 2.33 4.46
C LEU A 49 -6.54 2.22 3.10
N ILE A 50 -7.68 1.50 3.04
CA ILE A 50 -8.43 1.29 1.80
C ILE A 50 -8.92 2.64 1.24
N GLU A 51 -9.49 3.50 2.07
CA GLU A 51 -9.99 4.80 1.65
C GLU A 51 -8.84 5.71 1.17
N SER A 52 -7.69 5.68 1.84
CA SER A 52 -6.50 6.42 1.40
C SER A 52 -5.99 5.94 0.03
N ILE A 53 -5.98 4.63 -0.22
CA ILE A 53 -5.59 4.07 -1.51
C ILE A 53 -6.58 4.47 -2.61
N LYS A 54 -7.89 4.44 -2.33
CA LYS A 54 -8.92 4.91 -3.28
C LYS A 54 -8.77 6.40 -3.60
N GLU A 55 -8.50 7.22 -2.60
CA GLU A 55 -8.26 8.67 -2.78
C GLU A 55 -7.05 8.92 -3.67
N PHE A 56 -5.99 8.11 -3.52
CA PHE A 56 -4.82 8.17 -4.39
C PHE A 56 -5.12 7.74 -5.83
N LEU A 57 -5.95 6.71 -6.03
CA LEU A 57 -6.30 6.18 -7.37
C LEU A 57 -7.34 7.01 -8.13
N ASN A 58 -8.22 7.74 -7.42
CA ASN A 58 -9.20 8.65 -8.03
C ASN A 58 -8.62 10.04 -8.36
N LYS A 59 -7.32 10.23 -8.15
CA LYS A 59 -6.57 11.44 -8.48
C LYS A 59 -5.94 11.32 -9.87
#